data_AF-A0A967TVK2-F1
#
_entry.id   AF-A0A967TVK2-F1
#
_cell.length_a   1.000
_cell.length_b   1.000
_cell.length_c   1.000
_cell.angle_alpha   90.00
_cell.angle_beta   90.00
_cell.angle_gamma   90.00
#
_symmetry.space_group_name_H-M   'P 1'
#
loop_
_entity.id
_entity.type
_entity.pdbx_description
1 polymer ?
#
loop_
_entity_poly.entity_id
_entity_poly.type
_entity_poly.pdbx_seq_one_letter_code
_entity_poly.pdbx_strand_id
1 'polypeptide(L)'
;NTNEIQIIIPDQDNEQTGMIDTTLSVTGIPRQIVYNPGDNSAWIRAFISGEDSYIIYRYANGEIRQMLSGIPEILSMDVNSVSNECLAASYIADMVYRIDANGTVRQKELPLGQIFEIVAQEASD
;
A
#
# COMPACT_ATOMS: atom_id res chain seq x y z
N ASN A 1 -18.70 0.51 -7.24
CA ASN A 1 -18.67 1.30 -5.98
C ASN A 1 -17.34 2.02 -5.89
N THR A 2 -17.34 3.30 -6.26
CA THR A 2 -16.17 4.18 -6.23
C THR A 2 -16.26 5.05 -4.98
N ASN A 3 -15.16 5.23 -4.27
CA ASN A 3 -15.04 6.12 -3.12
C ASN A 3 -13.91 7.12 -3.39
N GLU A 4 -14.00 8.28 -2.75
CA GLU A 4 -12.92 9.28 -2.79
C GLU A 4 -11.97 9.08 -1.61
N ILE A 5 -10.69 9.30 -1.87
CA ILE A 5 -9.66 9.43 -0.84
C ILE A 5 -8.97 10.78 -1.01
N GLN A 6 -8.64 11.41 0.10
CA GLN A 6 -7.77 12.58 0.12
C GLN A 6 -6.38 12.12 0.57
N ILE A 7 -5.35 12.46 -0.20
CA ILE A 7 -3.95 12.18 0.10
C ILE A 7 -3.27 13.52 0.36
N ILE A 8 -2.69 13.64 1.56
CA ILE A 8 -1.93 14.80 2.00
C ILE A 8 -0.54 14.32 2.39
N ILE A 9 0.48 14.60 1.58
CA ILE A 9 1.87 14.17 1.81
C ILE A 9 2.84 15.35 1.65
N PRO A 10 4.06 15.28 2.23
CA PRO A 10 5.06 16.32 2.07
C PRO A 10 5.38 16.59 0.60
N ASP A 11 5.57 17.86 0.24
CA ASP A 11 6.14 18.26 -1.04
C ASP A 11 7.67 18.27 -0.92
N GLN A 12 8.33 17.18 -1.35
CA GLN A 12 9.78 17.06 -1.26
C GLN A 12 10.55 17.85 -2.32
N ASP A 13 9.87 18.34 -3.36
CA ASP A 13 10.48 19.17 -4.41
C ASP A 13 10.50 20.67 -4.04
N ASN A 14 9.91 21.03 -2.90
CA ASN A 14 9.78 22.40 -2.43
C ASN A 14 10.68 22.65 -1.20
N GLU A 15 11.60 23.62 -1.31
CA GLU A 15 12.50 24.02 -0.22
C GLU A 15 11.77 24.70 0.95
N GLN A 16 10.49 25.06 0.78
CA GLN A 16 9.57 25.42 1.85
C GLN A 16 8.62 24.24 2.11
N THR A 17 8.31 23.96 3.38
CA THR A 17 7.43 22.86 3.85
C THR A 17 6.02 22.92 3.24
N GLY A 18 5.90 22.53 1.98
CA GLY A 18 4.66 22.39 1.24
C GLY A 18 4.05 21.02 1.50
N MET A 19 2.74 20.92 1.29
CA MET A 19 2.03 19.65 1.27
C MET A 19 1.36 19.50 -0.09
N ILE A 20 1.49 18.32 -0.68
CA ILE A 20 0.67 17.92 -1.82
C ILE A 20 -0.66 17.46 -1.24
N ASP A 21 -1.75 18.12 -1.64
CA ASP A 21 -3.13 17.77 -1.28
C ASP A 21 -3.89 17.38 -2.54
N THR A 22 -4.30 16.12 -2.65
CA THR A 22 -4.96 15.59 -3.84
C THR A 22 -6.12 14.68 -3.46
N THR A 23 -7.27 14.88 -4.10
CA THR A 23 -8.43 13.97 -4.01
C THR A 23 -8.44 13.03 -5.21
N LEU A 24 -8.58 11.74 -4.94
CA LEU A 24 -8.53 10.66 -5.93
C LEU A 24 -9.70 9.71 -5.76
N SER A 25 -10.12 9.08 -6.85
CA SER A 25 -11.15 8.05 -6.84
C SER A 25 -10.54 6.65 -6.81
N VAL A 26 -11.03 5.79 -5.92
CA VAL A 26 -10.66 4.37 -5.83
C VAL A 26 -11.88 3.47 -5.83
N THR A 27 -11.72 2.23 -6.28
CA THR A 27 -12.76 1.21 -6.15
C THR A 27 -12.67 0.54 -4.78
N GLY A 28 -13.82 0.28 -4.17
CA GLY A 28 -13.88 -0.32 -2.83
C GLY A 28 -13.75 0.71 -1.71
N ILE A 29 -13.90 0.25 -0.47
CA ILE A 29 -13.90 1.08 0.75
C ILE A 29 -12.46 1.17 1.27
N PRO A 30 -11.82 2.36 1.27
CA PRO A 30 -10.47 2.53 1.80
C PRO A 30 -10.40 2.10 3.28
N ARG A 31 -9.38 1.31 3.65
CA ARG A 31 -9.21 0.77 5.00
C ARG A 31 -7.91 1.19 5.68
N GLN A 32 -6.85 1.42 4.90
CA GLN A 32 -5.54 1.84 5.40
C GLN A 32 -4.79 2.56 4.29
N ILE A 33 -4.01 3.56 4.68
CA ILE A 33 -3.05 4.28 3.83
C ILE A 33 -1.70 4.22 4.56
N VAL A 34 -0.63 3.92 3.83
CA VAL A 34 0.74 3.87 4.35
C VAL A 34 1.60 4.79 3.48
N TYR A 35 2.21 5.81 4.10
CA TYR A 35 3.12 6.73 3.42
C TYR A 35 4.51 6.10 3.28
N ASN A 36 5.10 6.21 2.10
CA ASN A 36 6.45 5.80 1.82
C ASN A 36 7.37 7.03 1.63
N PRO A 37 8.23 7.34 2.60
CA PRO A 37 9.13 8.51 2.50
C PRO A 37 10.24 8.33 1.45
N GLY A 38 10.55 7.10 1.04
CA GLY A 38 11.67 6.81 0.13
C GLY A 38 11.50 7.36 -1.29
N ASP A 39 10.26 7.49 -1.74
CA ASP A 39 9.92 8.02 -3.06
C ASP A 39 8.67 8.91 -3.04
N ASN A 40 8.33 9.42 -1.84
CA ASN A 40 7.18 10.28 -1.59
C ASN A 40 5.86 9.70 -2.13
N SER A 41 5.67 8.38 -2.03
CA SER A 41 4.44 7.68 -2.46
C SER A 41 3.54 7.31 -1.28
N ALA A 42 2.32 6.87 -1.58
CA ALA A 42 1.43 6.29 -0.59
C ALA A 42 0.79 5.00 -1.12
N TRP A 43 0.66 4.00 -0.27
CA TRP A 43 0.01 2.74 -0.58
C TRP A 43 -1.32 2.64 0.14
N ILE A 44 -2.37 2.23 -0.57
CA ILE A 44 -3.74 2.19 -0.04
C ILE A 44 -4.29 0.79 -0.21
N ARG A 45 -4.88 0.21 0.85
CA ARG A 45 -5.79 -0.93 0.69
C ARG A 45 -7.25 -0.49 0.74
N ALA A 46 -8.04 -1.04 -0.16
CA ALA A 46 -9.48 -0.87 -0.20
C ALA A 46 -10.19 -2.23 -0.22
N PHE A 47 -11.30 -2.34 0.50
CA PHE A 47 -12.12 -3.55 0.59
C PHE A 47 -13.26 -3.52 -0.44
N ILE A 48 -13.42 -4.58 -1.22
CA ILE A 48 -14.52 -4.77 -2.16
C ILE A 48 -15.58 -5.66 -1.51
N SER A 49 -16.65 -5.05 -0.99
CA SER A 49 -17.71 -5.77 -0.27
C SER A 49 -18.41 -6.86 -1.09
N GLY A 50 -18.51 -6.71 -2.41
CA GLY A 50 -19.16 -7.69 -3.29
C GLY A 50 -18.30 -8.90 -3.63
N GLU A 51 -16.98 -8.81 -3.42
CA GLU A 51 -16.01 -9.85 -3.78
C GLU A 51 -15.30 -10.43 -2.56
N ASP A 52 -15.59 -9.92 -1.36
CA ASP A 52 -14.93 -10.26 -0.10
C ASP A 52 -13.39 -10.28 -0.22
N SER A 53 -12.87 -9.27 -0.91
CA SER A 53 -11.46 -9.18 -1.28
C SER A 53 -10.96 -7.75 -1.21
N TYR A 54 -9.64 -7.58 -1.29
CA TYR A 54 -8.97 -6.30 -1.20
C TYR A 54 -8.25 -5.95 -2.51
N ILE A 55 -8.18 -4.64 -2.77
CA ILE A 55 -7.34 -4.01 -3.78
C ILE A 55 -6.24 -3.23 -3.09
N ILE A 56 -5.02 -3.29 -3.63
CA ILE A 56 -3.91 -2.42 -3.26
C ILE A 56 -3.68 -1.41 -4.38
N TYR A 57 -3.66 -0.14 -4.02
CA TYR A 57 -3.30 0.99 -4.88
C TYR A 57 -1.96 1.58 -4.45
N ARG A 58 -1.29 2.23 -5.39
CA ARG A 58 -0.14 3.12 -5.14
C ARG A 58 -0.44 4.49 -5.72
N TYR A 59 -0.28 5.52 -4.91
CA TYR A 59 -0.25 6.91 -5.30
C TYR A 59 1.21 7.38 -5.41
N ALA A 60 1.60 7.92 -6.55
CA ALA A 60 2.91 8.55 -6.74
C ALA A 60 2.82 9.60 -7.84
N ASN A 61 3.54 10.71 -7.70
CA ASN A 61 3.63 11.77 -8.71
C ASN A 61 2.25 12.30 -9.18
N GLY A 62 1.29 12.42 -8.26
CA GLY A 62 -0.06 12.90 -8.58
C GLY A 62 -1.01 11.86 -9.17
N GLU A 63 -0.56 10.64 -9.42
CA GLU A 63 -1.38 9.58 -10.05
C GLU A 63 -1.64 8.42 -9.09
N ILE A 64 -2.82 7.80 -9.22
CA ILE A 64 -3.17 6.56 -8.52
C ILE A 64 -3.23 5.39 -9.50
N ARG A 65 -2.63 4.27 -9.11
CA ARG A 65 -2.62 3.04 -9.89
C ARG A 65 -3.03 1.86 -9.04
N GLN A 66 -3.89 0.99 -9.58
CA GLN A 66 -4.17 -0.32 -9.01
C GLN A 66 -2.96 -1.23 -9.22
N MET A 67 -2.43 -1.79 -8.14
CA MET A 67 -1.21 -2.60 -8.14
C MET A 67 -1.52 -4.09 -8.02
N LEU A 68 -2.51 -4.45 -7.22
CA LEU A 68 -2.95 -5.84 -7.02
C LEU A 68 -4.41 -5.86 -6.58
N SER A 69 -5.16 -6.89 -6.97
CA SER A 69 -6.58 -7.06 -6.61
C SER A 69 -6.91 -8.52 -6.36
N GLY A 70 -8.05 -8.77 -5.71
CA GLY A 70 -8.53 -10.13 -5.44
C GLY A 70 -7.78 -10.82 -4.29
N ILE A 71 -7.21 -10.04 -3.37
CA ILE A 71 -6.51 -10.58 -2.21
C ILE A 71 -7.52 -10.82 -1.10
N PRO A 72 -7.71 -12.05 -0.60
CA PRO A 72 -8.60 -12.28 0.54
C PRO A 72 -7.97 -11.71 1.81
N GLU A 73 -8.77 -11.04 2.64
CA GLU A 73 -8.43 -10.58 4.00
C GLU A 73 -6.96 -10.15 4.23
N ILE A 74 -6.62 -8.94 3.78
CA ILE A 74 -5.36 -8.29 4.15
C ILE A 74 -5.47 -7.81 5.59
N LEU A 75 -4.61 -8.27 6.49
CA LEU A 75 -4.57 -7.81 7.89
C LEU A 75 -3.79 -6.50 8.05
N SER A 76 -2.62 -6.42 7.42
CA SER A 76 -1.72 -5.28 7.52
C SER A 76 -1.00 -5.03 6.21
N MET A 77 -0.67 -3.76 6.00
CA MET A 77 0.27 -3.28 5.00
C MET A 77 1.37 -2.45 5.66
N ASP A 78 2.58 -2.57 5.14
CA ASP A 78 3.73 -1.72 5.47
C ASP A 78 4.59 -1.48 4.20
N VAL A 79 5.53 -0.54 4.25
CA VAL A 79 6.33 -0.12 3.10
C VAL A 79 7.82 -0.13 3.40
N ASN A 80 8.61 -0.81 2.58
CA ASN A 80 10.07 -0.68 2.63
C ASN A 80 10.47 0.59 1.86
N SER A 81 10.95 1.61 2.58
CA SER A 81 11.32 2.89 1.99
C SER A 81 12.62 2.89 1.20
N VAL A 82 13.47 1.88 1.37
CA VAL A 82 14.69 1.74 0.56
C VAL A 82 14.37 1.13 -0.80
N SER A 83 13.53 0.09 -0.81
CA SER A 83 13.16 -0.60 -2.06
C SER A 83 11.86 -0.08 -2.69
N ASN A 84 11.13 0.79 -2.00
CA ASN A 84 9.84 1.34 -2.39
C ASN A 84 8.76 0.27 -2.62
N GLU A 85 8.79 -0.79 -1.81
CA GLU A 85 7.88 -1.92 -1.94
C GLU A 85 6.82 -1.92 -0.86
N CYS A 86 5.59 -2.25 -1.24
CA CYS A 86 4.54 -2.58 -0.30
C CYS A 86 4.61 -4.05 0.08
N LEU A 87 4.49 -4.29 1.37
CA LEU A 87 4.37 -5.60 1.98
C LEU A 87 2.96 -5.73 2.53
N ALA A 88 2.20 -6.72 2.08
CA ALA A 88 0.81 -6.95 2.51
C ALA A 88 0.64 -8.39 2.99
N ALA A 89 0.21 -8.56 4.24
CA ALA A 89 -0.07 -9.89 4.81
C ALA A 89 -1.55 -10.22 4.66
N SER A 90 -1.84 -11.36 4.04
CA SER A 90 -3.16 -11.98 4.03
C SER A 90 -3.19 -13.15 5.00
N TYR A 91 -4.15 -13.12 5.92
CA TYR A 91 -4.35 -14.21 6.88
C TYR A 91 -5.02 -15.41 6.23
N ILE A 92 -6.05 -15.18 5.41
CA ILE A 92 -6.80 -16.27 4.78
C ILE A 92 -5.99 -16.96 3.69
N ALA A 93 -5.13 -16.22 2.98
CA ALA A 93 -4.25 -16.82 1.98
C ALA A 93 -2.99 -17.47 2.57
N ASP A 94 -2.68 -17.25 3.86
CA ASP A 94 -1.40 -17.60 4.47
C ASP A 94 -0.21 -17.07 3.64
N MET A 95 -0.28 -15.82 3.18
CA MET A 95 0.70 -15.24 2.26
C MET A 95 1.11 -13.82 2.65
N VAL A 96 2.38 -13.50 2.42
CA VAL A 96 2.85 -12.11 2.29
C VAL A 96 3.09 -11.81 0.83
N TYR A 97 2.44 -10.75 0.35
CA TYR A 97 2.69 -10.15 -0.95
C TYR A 97 3.72 -9.04 -0.80
N ARG A 98 4.69 -9.02 -1.69
CA ARG A 98 5.68 -7.95 -1.86
C ARG A 98 5.51 -7.37 -3.26
N ILE A 99 5.13 -6.10 -3.32
CA ILE A 99 4.70 -5.43 -4.54
C ILE A 99 5.65 -4.26 -4.77
N ASP A 100 6.35 -4.27 -5.91
CA ASP A 100 7.25 -3.16 -6.26
C ASP A 100 6.49 -1.96 -6.85
N ALA A 101 7.20 -0.84 -7.00
CA ALA A 101 6.65 0.40 -7.54
C ALA A 101 6.07 0.27 -8.97
N ASN A 102 6.43 -0.79 -9.71
CA ASN A 102 5.93 -1.07 -11.06
C ASN A 102 4.71 -2.00 -11.08
N GLY A 103 4.40 -2.64 -9.95
CA GLY A 103 3.31 -3.61 -9.80
C GLY A 103 3.75 -5.06 -9.94
N THR A 104 5.04 -5.35 -9.93
CA THR A 104 5.53 -6.73 -9.90
C THR A 104 5.24 -7.32 -8.53
N VAL A 105 4.54 -8.45 -8.50
CA VAL A 105 4.16 -9.14 -7.27
C VAL A 105 5.05 -10.34 -7.03
N ARG A 106 5.61 -10.43 -5.83
CA ARG A 106 6.25 -11.63 -5.27
C ARG A 106 5.46 -12.08 -4.06
N GLN A 107 5.35 -13.38 -3.85
CA GLN A 107 4.61 -13.94 -2.73
C GLN A 107 5.47 -14.94 -1.96
N LYS A 108 5.24 -15.00 -0.65
CA LYS A 108 5.86 -15.97 0.24
C LYS A 108 4.81 -16.51 1.20
N GLU A 109 4.73 -17.83 1.29
CA GLU A 109 3.87 -18.51 2.25
C GLU A 109 4.27 -18.19 3.69
N LEU A 110 3.25 -17.99 4.53
CA LEU A 110 3.37 -17.81 5.96
C LEU A 110 3.10 -19.16 6.65
N PRO A 111 3.98 -19.60 7.55
CA PRO A 111 3.67 -20.72 8.43
C PRO A 111 2.42 -20.43 9.28
N LEU A 112 1.45 -21.36 9.25
CA LEU A 112 0.22 -21.29 10.05
C LEU A 112 0.51 -21.16 11.55
N GLY A 113 -0.31 -20.36 12.25
CA GLY A 113 -0.30 -20.25 13.71
C GLY A 113 0.78 -19.34 14.31
N GLN A 114 1.42 -18.50 13.49
CA GLN A 114 2.39 -17.49 13.94
C GLN A 114 1.84 -16.07 13.77
N ILE A 115 2.20 -15.18 14.70
CA ILE A 115 1.98 -13.74 14.54
C ILE A 115 3.15 -13.20 13.71
N PHE A 116 2.83 -12.51 12.61
CA PHE A 116 3.82 -11.82 11.79
C PHE A 116 3.64 -10.32 11.93
N GLU A 117 4.69 -9.65 12.39
CA GLU A 117 4.83 -8.22 12.22
C GLU A 117 5.61 -7.99 10.92
N ILE A 118 5.03 -7.23 10.00
CA ILE A 118 5.78 -6.73 8.86
C ILE A 118 6.53 -5.51 9.37
N VAL A 119 7.85 -5.62 9.46
CA VAL A 119 8.73 -4.49 9.78
C VAL A 119 9.50 -4.14 8.51
N ALA A 120 9.15 -3.03 7.90
CA ALA A 120 10.03 -2.39 6.95
C ALA A 120 11.25 -1.82 7.67
N GLN A 121 12.44 -2.12 7.17
CA GLN A 121 13.69 -1.60 7.71
C GLN A 121 14.26 -0.57 6.76
N GLU A 122 14.59 0.61 7.29
CA GLU A 122 15.51 1.55 6.63
C GLU A 122 16.92 0.94 6.67
N ALA A 123 17.52 0.73 5.51
CA ALA A 123 18.94 0.41 5.45
C ALA A 123 19.71 1.64 5.92
N SER A 124 20.52 1.49 6.96
CA SER A 124 21.52 2.48 7.35
C SER A 124 22.76 2.24 6.50
N ASP A 125 23.28 3.32 5.91
CA ASP A 125 24.62 3.36 5.30
C ASP A 125 25.73 3.25 6.36
#